data_AF-A0A6P3FDN3-F1
#
_entry.id   AF-A0A6P3FDN3-F1
#
_cell.length_a   1.000
_cell.length_b   1.000
_cell.length_c   1.000
_cell.angle_alpha   90.00
_cell.angle_beta   90.00
_cell.angle_gamma   90.00
#
_symmetry.space_group_name_H-M   'P 1'
#
loop_
_entity.id
_entity.type
_entity.pdbx_description
1 polymer ?
#
loop_
_entity_poly.entity_id
_entity_poly.type
_entity_poly.pdbx_seq_one_letter_code
_entity_poly.pdbx_strand_id
1 'polypeptide(L)'
;MQTDDCSPLLQPSQPDLVIRVGKVTIGEKCRKKLPKIRKEKEKEKVVQAACALLNSGGGVIRMEIANETDCPLDLGLDLQEALTELILPSDIFDDFFDTEKQGRMFHIFVKSWRRGALPEDNSDKPPICSMCSSLYRRSGTSTICLNSRQAYNFLKIKKNNAQKARINEESGHQDILESNPAFQVFQSKKLEYGHILPFPESHSVEFKHFSTPKINQYVKKAIQKYTPAFANNKGGYLFIGVEDEDRKVLGCPKENVDRDSLQRVIAQAVSKLPVFHFCSTDARVSFEVKFIDVYKEEALYGYVVAVKIEPFCCVAFSEDPVSWKVNEQQEIVRMNMTEWIAKMMGTDPDFAEGFASQLSLSDSLPHCRKGMKHTAHLQQLLFPVSPGRWQYIPESLWVELSSQHKGLEELIHQQVRPASWGILIFSRSWAVDLGLEEKQGVLCDALLIAHNSRPTLYTILGDQDAEGQDYCNHIALTLKQKLVTMGGYTGKLCVMTKVLCLSPDISAMSLELYSSPIVYPLPYNLSGTQKIESLLQALVIVLLGFRSSLNHQHERILSLLEVPPSQQCVCLIPTWLRKDKPGHKDQGKIRTSVSPLKLNLVNVAEKVWHKRRIST
;
A
#
# COMPACT_ATOMS: atom_id res chain seq x y z
N MET A 1 11.44 20.99 -32.17
CA MET A 1 12.00 19.95 -31.27
C MET A 1 11.06 19.83 -30.08
N GLN A 2 10.08 18.93 -30.15
CA GLN A 2 9.16 18.69 -29.04
C GLN A 2 9.80 17.73 -28.06
N THR A 3 9.86 18.15 -26.80
CA THR A 3 10.32 17.36 -25.65
C THR A 3 9.36 16.20 -25.42
N ASP A 4 9.72 15.01 -25.92
CA ASP A 4 9.02 13.72 -25.74
C ASP A 4 9.16 13.19 -24.29
N ASP A 5 9.18 14.10 -23.31
CA ASP A 5 9.67 13.86 -21.96
C ASP A 5 8.60 14.04 -20.89
N CYS A 6 7.41 13.51 -21.13
CA CYS A 6 6.37 13.52 -20.12
C CYS A 6 6.75 12.60 -18.95
N SER A 7 6.59 13.10 -17.72
CA SER A 7 6.45 12.30 -16.51
C SER A 7 5.25 11.36 -16.65
N PRO A 8 5.17 10.27 -15.86
CA PRO A 8 3.96 9.47 -15.78
C PRO A 8 2.75 10.35 -15.45
N LEU A 9 1.64 10.17 -16.18
CA LEU A 9 0.41 10.95 -16.02
C LEU A 9 -0.76 10.01 -15.83
N LEU A 10 -1.60 10.27 -14.82
CA LEU A 10 -2.85 9.53 -14.65
C LEU A 10 -3.87 9.99 -15.71
N GLN A 11 -4.57 9.04 -16.32
CA GLN A 11 -5.66 9.34 -17.26
C GLN A 11 -6.96 9.57 -16.48
N PRO A 12 -7.65 10.72 -16.65
CA PRO A 12 -8.92 10.97 -16.00
C PRO A 12 -10.05 10.13 -16.60
N SER A 13 -11.17 10.07 -15.89
CA SER A 13 -12.42 9.43 -16.33
C SER A 13 -12.24 7.99 -16.82
N GLN A 14 -11.42 7.19 -16.11
CA GLN A 14 -11.24 5.76 -16.38
C GLN A 14 -11.90 4.93 -15.28
N PRO A 15 -12.43 3.73 -15.59
CA PRO A 15 -13.01 2.82 -14.59
C PRO A 15 -11.96 2.16 -13.69
N ASP A 16 -10.67 2.41 -13.95
CA ASP A 16 -9.52 1.94 -13.22
C ASP A 16 -8.41 3.01 -13.23
N LEU A 17 -7.42 2.89 -12.37
CA LEU A 17 -6.23 3.76 -12.41
C LEU A 17 -5.40 3.42 -13.64
N VAL A 18 -5.37 4.33 -14.62
CA VAL A 18 -4.56 4.17 -15.84
C VAL A 18 -3.45 5.21 -15.87
N ILE A 19 -2.19 4.78 -15.80
CA ILE A 19 -1.02 5.66 -15.88
C ILE A 19 -0.43 5.59 -17.27
N ARG A 20 -0.43 6.72 -17.99
CA ARG A 20 0.24 6.88 -19.28
C ARG A 20 1.70 7.27 -19.06
N VAL A 21 2.63 6.47 -19.60
CA VAL A 21 4.09 6.72 -19.48
C VAL A 21 4.75 7.19 -20.78
N GLY A 22 3.95 7.43 -21.82
CA GLY A 22 4.42 7.91 -23.13
C GLY A 22 5.01 6.79 -23.99
N LYS A 23 6.00 7.13 -24.82
CA LYS A 23 6.68 6.18 -25.72
C LYS A 23 7.75 5.39 -24.96
N VAL A 24 7.72 4.07 -25.10
CA VAL A 24 8.70 3.16 -24.49
C VAL A 24 9.16 2.15 -25.54
N THR A 25 10.46 1.89 -25.60
CA THR A 25 11.00 0.82 -26.44
C THR A 25 10.87 -0.53 -25.73
N ILE A 26 10.25 -1.48 -26.42
CA ILE A 26 9.91 -2.81 -25.92
C ILE A 26 10.75 -3.85 -26.69
N GLY A 27 10.91 -5.05 -26.13
CA GLY A 27 11.68 -6.15 -26.73
C GLY A 27 13.15 -6.14 -26.33
N GLU A 28 13.65 -7.24 -25.77
CA GLU A 28 15.02 -7.34 -25.25
C GLU A 28 16.10 -6.95 -26.27
N LYS A 29 15.95 -7.43 -27.51
CA LYS A 29 16.88 -7.09 -28.61
C LYS A 29 16.94 -5.59 -28.89
N CYS A 30 15.80 -4.90 -28.77
CA CYS A 30 15.68 -3.48 -29.07
C CYS A 30 16.11 -2.63 -27.86
N ARG A 31 15.80 -3.08 -26.64
CA ARG A 31 16.29 -2.48 -25.40
C ARG A 31 17.81 -2.57 -25.23
N LYS A 32 18.48 -3.65 -25.67
CA LYS A 32 19.95 -3.74 -25.67
C LYS A 32 20.64 -2.70 -26.58
N LYS A 33 19.96 -2.26 -27.65
CA LYS A 33 20.50 -1.27 -28.61
C LYS A 33 20.29 0.18 -28.15
N LEU A 34 19.50 0.41 -27.09
CA LEU A 34 19.23 1.76 -26.61
C LEU A 34 20.46 2.39 -25.93
N PRO A 35 20.69 3.70 -26.13
CA PRO A 35 21.64 4.44 -25.31
C PRO A 35 21.30 4.33 -23.82
N LYS A 36 22.31 4.08 -22.98
CA LYS A 36 22.15 3.83 -21.53
C LYS A 36 21.26 4.85 -20.83
N ILE A 37 21.46 6.14 -21.08
CA ILE A 37 20.68 7.23 -20.45
C ILE A 37 19.19 7.12 -20.80
N ARG A 38 18.86 6.87 -22.06
CA ARG A 38 17.46 6.71 -22.51
C ARG A 38 16.84 5.43 -21.95
N LYS A 39 17.59 4.33 -21.97
CA LYS A 39 17.16 3.04 -21.40
C LYS A 39 16.77 3.17 -19.93
N GLU A 40 17.63 3.82 -19.13
CA GLU A 40 17.40 4.07 -17.71
C GLU A 40 16.19 4.99 -17.47
N LYS A 41 16.01 6.03 -18.29
CA LYS A 41 14.89 6.95 -18.18
C LYS A 41 13.54 6.30 -18.49
N GLU A 42 13.48 5.49 -19.54
CA GLU A 42 12.26 4.73 -19.86
C GLU A 42 11.94 3.71 -18.75
N LYS A 43 12.97 3.03 -18.22
CA LYS A 43 12.85 2.11 -17.09
C LYS A 43 12.30 2.82 -15.85
N GLU A 44 12.87 3.95 -15.47
CA GLU A 44 12.45 4.73 -14.30
C GLU A 44 10.97 5.12 -14.37
N LYS A 45 10.48 5.60 -15.52
CA LYS A 45 9.06 5.97 -15.71
C LYS A 45 8.11 4.78 -15.53
N VAL A 46 8.47 3.61 -16.07
CA VAL A 46 7.66 2.39 -15.96
C VAL A 46 7.64 1.88 -14.52
N VAL A 47 8.80 1.83 -13.86
CA VAL A 47 8.92 1.35 -12.47
C VAL A 47 8.24 2.31 -11.49
N GLN A 48 8.32 3.62 -11.73
CA GLN A 48 7.59 4.64 -10.96
C GLN A 48 6.08 4.41 -11.05
N ALA A 49 5.54 4.21 -12.26
CA ALA A 49 4.12 3.94 -12.46
C ALA A 49 3.67 2.63 -11.80
N ALA A 50 4.49 1.57 -11.91
CA ALA A 50 4.22 0.30 -11.25
C ALA A 50 4.19 0.43 -9.72
N CYS A 51 5.18 1.12 -9.13
CA CYS A 51 5.25 1.38 -7.69
C CYS A 51 4.00 2.16 -7.22
N ALA A 52 3.58 3.18 -7.96
CA ALA A 52 2.38 3.94 -7.66
C ALA A 52 1.12 3.06 -7.64
N LEU A 53 0.92 2.25 -8.68
CA LEU A 53 -0.26 1.38 -8.79
C LEU A 53 -0.28 0.28 -7.73
N LEU A 54 0.86 -0.37 -7.48
CA LEU A 54 1.00 -1.38 -6.43
C LEU A 54 0.52 -0.83 -5.07
N ASN A 55 0.93 0.39 -4.72
CA ASN A 55 0.58 1.05 -3.47
C ASN A 55 -0.82 1.70 -3.44
N SER A 56 -1.58 1.62 -4.54
CA SER A 56 -2.85 2.38 -4.72
C SER A 56 -4.02 1.53 -5.23
N GLY A 57 -4.00 0.22 -5.01
CA GLY A 57 -5.11 -0.66 -5.40
C GLY A 57 -4.96 -1.37 -6.75
N GLY A 58 -3.79 -1.24 -7.39
CA GLY A 58 -3.53 -1.76 -8.73
C GLY A 58 -4.08 -0.85 -9.84
N GLY A 59 -3.97 -1.30 -11.09
CA GLY A 59 -4.42 -0.56 -12.27
C GLY A 59 -3.68 -0.97 -13.53
N VAL A 60 -3.53 -0.05 -14.47
CA VAL A 60 -2.93 -0.31 -15.79
C VAL A 60 -1.88 0.75 -16.12
N ILE A 61 -0.69 0.32 -16.52
CA ILE A 61 0.31 1.18 -17.15
C ILE A 61 0.09 1.11 -18.65
N ARG A 62 -0.11 2.25 -19.28
CA ARG A 62 -0.34 2.38 -20.72
C ARG A 62 0.84 3.09 -21.38
N MET A 63 1.43 2.44 -22.38
CA MET A 63 2.56 2.99 -23.14
C MET A 63 2.40 2.79 -24.64
N GLU A 64 3.01 3.68 -25.41
CA GLU A 64 3.10 3.58 -26.87
C GLU A 64 4.42 2.90 -27.24
N ILE A 65 4.35 1.88 -28.11
CA ILE A 65 5.54 1.14 -28.55
C ILE A 65 6.38 2.07 -29.45
N ALA A 66 7.60 2.39 -29.02
CA ALA A 66 8.47 3.34 -29.71
C ALA A 66 9.26 2.73 -30.87
N ASN A 67 9.47 1.42 -30.86
CA ASN A 67 10.24 0.68 -31.86
C ASN A 67 9.39 0.26 -33.07
N GLU A 68 10.05 0.08 -34.21
CA GLU A 68 9.45 -0.42 -35.45
C GLU A 68 8.97 -1.88 -35.31
N THR A 69 8.15 -2.33 -36.26
CA THR A 69 7.31 -3.54 -36.19
C THR A 69 8.06 -4.87 -36.01
N ASP A 70 9.38 -4.89 -36.24
CA ASP A 70 10.18 -6.13 -36.32
C ASP A 70 10.81 -6.58 -34.98
N CYS A 71 10.55 -5.86 -33.88
CA CYS A 71 11.03 -6.27 -32.55
C CYS A 71 10.09 -7.29 -31.88
N PRO A 72 10.64 -8.23 -31.09
CA PRO A 72 9.84 -9.15 -30.27
C PRO A 72 8.84 -8.43 -29.36
N LEU A 73 7.75 -9.13 -29.04
CA LEU A 73 6.63 -8.63 -28.23
C LEU A 73 6.88 -8.70 -26.72
N ASP A 74 8.05 -9.18 -26.27
CA ASP A 74 8.41 -9.24 -24.86
C ASP A 74 8.73 -7.85 -24.27
N LEU A 75 8.61 -7.70 -22.96
CA LEU A 75 8.86 -6.44 -22.27
C LEU A 75 10.34 -5.99 -22.36
N GLY A 76 11.26 -6.94 -22.43
CA GLY A 76 12.70 -6.75 -22.23
C GLY A 76 13.12 -6.99 -20.78
N LEU A 77 14.28 -7.61 -20.60
CA LEU A 77 14.74 -8.17 -19.33
C LEU A 77 14.97 -7.08 -18.29
N ASP A 78 15.53 -5.93 -18.66
CA ASP A 78 15.81 -4.87 -17.69
C ASP A 78 14.55 -4.24 -17.09
N LEU A 79 13.43 -4.21 -17.84
CA LEU A 79 12.15 -3.78 -17.32
C LEU A 79 11.53 -4.86 -16.44
N GLN A 80 11.58 -6.12 -16.87
CA GLN A 80 11.06 -7.24 -16.11
C GLN A 80 11.80 -7.41 -14.76
N GLU A 81 13.13 -7.33 -14.77
CA GLU A 81 13.96 -7.37 -13.56
C GLU A 81 13.62 -6.20 -12.63
N ALA A 82 13.54 -4.96 -13.14
CA ALA A 82 13.22 -3.80 -12.30
C ALA A 82 11.80 -3.82 -11.72
N LEU A 83 10.82 -4.39 -12.43
CA LEU A 83 9.48 -4.63 -11.90
C LEU A 83 9.49 -5.77 -10.86
N THR A 84 10.30 -6.81 -11.08
CA THR A 84 10.47 -7.91 -10.13
C THR A 84 11.15 -7.43 -8.85
N GLU A 85 12.07 -6.47 -8.92
CA GLU A 85 12.71 -5.85 -7.76
C GLU A 85 11.73 -5.06 -6.86
N LEU A 86 10.58 -4.62 -7.40
CA LEU A 86 9.52 -3.98 -6.58
C LEU A 86 8.77 -4.98 -5.69
N ILE A 87 8.71 -6.26 -6.10
CA ILE A 87 7.98 -7.31 -5.39
C ILE A 87 8.92 -8.13 -4.50
N LEU A 88 8.38 -9.04 -3.68
CA LEU A 88 9.24 -9.88 -2.83
C LEU A 88 9.98 -10.91 -3.69
N PRO A 89 11.22 -11.32 -3.33
CA PRO A 89 11.92 -12.39 -4.04
C PRO A 89 11.19 -13.74 -4.06
N SER A 90 10.22 -13.94 -3.16
CA SER A 90 9.36 -15.13 -3.11
C SER A 90 8.15 -15.05 -4.05
N ASP A 91 7.82 -13.87 -4.55
CA ASP A 91 6.65 -13.63 -5.40
C ASP A 91 7.04 -13.87 -6.86
N ILE A 92 6.12 -14.43 -7.65
CA ILE A 92 6.32 -14.65 -9.09
C ILE A 92 5.85 -13.40 -9.84
N PHE A 93 6.55 -13.00 -10.90
CA PHE A 93 6.20 -11.83 -11.72
C PHE A 93 4.72 -11.84 -12.16
N ASP A 94 4.25 -12.98 -12.66
CA ASP A 94 2.88 -13.17 -13.16
C ASP A 94 1.81 -13.07 -12.08
N ASP A 95 2.17 -13.11 -10.79
CA ASP A 95 1.20 -12.89 -9.70
C ASP A 95 0.78 -11.42 -9.60
N PHE A 96 1.66 -10.50 -10.02
CA PHE A 96 1.47 -9.05 -9.89
C PHE A 96 1.32 -8.32 -11.21
N PHE A 97 1.96 -8.83 -12.27
CA PHE A 97 2.03 -8.16 -13.56
C PHE A 97 1.52 -9.08 -14.67
N ASP A 98 0.65 -8.54 -15.53
CA ASP A 98 0.31 -9.16 -16.82
C ASP A 98 0.60 -8.15 -17.93
N THR A 99 0.94 -8.61 -19.13
CA THR A 99 1.22 -7.73 -20.27
C THR A 99 0.33 -8.06 -21.46
N GLU A 100 -0.24 -7.04 -22.11
CA GLU A 100 -1.07 -7.21 -23.31
C GLU A 100 -0.72 -6.14 -24.35
N LYS A 101 -0.62 -6.55 -25.62
CA LYS A 101 -0.42 -5.62 -26.75
C LYS A 101 -1.74 -5.38 -27.48
N GLN A 102 -2.00 -4.11 -27.80
CA GLN A 102 -3.16 -3.68 -28.57
C GLN A 102 -2.75 -2.67 -29.64
N GLY A 103 -2.56 -3.14 -30.87
CA GLY A 103 -2.04 -2.29 -31.96
C GLY A 103 -0.66 -1.71 -31.60
N ARG A 104 -0.57 -0.38 -31.49
CA ARG A 104 0.65 0.33 -31.06
C ARG A 104 0.75 0.56 -29.55
N MET A 105 -0.27 0.17 -28.79
CA MET A 105 -0.28 0.30 -27.34
C MET A 105 0.21 -0.98 -26.69
N PHE A 106 0.98 -0.82 -25.62
CA PHE A 106 1.38 -1.90 -24.72
C PHE A 106 0.85 -1.58 -23.33
N HIS A 107 0.23 -2.57 -22.70
CA HIS A 107 -0.37 -2.43 -21.37
C HIS A 107 0.32 -3.36 -20.39
N ILE A 108 0.65 -2.85 -19.21
CA ILE A 108 1.06 -3.66 -18.06
C ILE A 108 -0.05 -3.54 -17.01
N PHE A 109 -0.71 -4.64 -16.72
CA PHE A 109 -1.74 -4.71 -15.71
C PHE A 109 -1.09 -5.01 -14.37
N VAL A 110 -1.31 -4.14 -13.39
CA VAL A 110 -0.67 -4.19 -12.08
C VAL A 110 -1.72 -4.55 -11.05
N LYS A 111 -1.54 -5.69 -10.39
CA LYS A 111 -2.33 -6.09 -9.22
C LYS A 111 -1.97 -5.22 -8.02
N SER A 112 -2.91 -4.98 -7.10
CA SER A 112 -2.60 -4.30 -5.84
C SER A 112 -1.58 -5.06 -5.00
N TRP A 113 -0.69 -4.31 -4.34
CA TRP A 113 0.14 -4.82 -3.26
C TRP A 113 -0.67 -4.85 -1.96
N ARG A 114 -0.99 -6.05 -1.48
CA ARG A 114 -1.70 -6.25 -0.21
C ARG A 114 -1.08 -7.37 0.60
N ARG A 115 -1.19 -7.25 1.93
CA ARG A 115 -0.92 -8.34 2.86
C ARG A 115 -2.09 -9.32 2.78
N GLY A 116 -1.82 -10.59 2.52
CA GLY A 116 -2.84 -11.63 2.67
C GLY A 116 -3.27 -11.70 4.14
N ALA A 117 -4.51 -12.12 4.41
CA ALA A 117 -5.08 -12.29 5.75
C ALA A 117 -4.44 -13.47 6.53
N LEU A 118 -3.12 -13.48 6.64
CA LEU A 118 -2.37 -14.38 7.50
C LEU A 118 -2.27 -13.76 8.88
N PRO A 119 -2.56 -14.53 9.94
CA PRO A 119 -2.64 -14.03 11.30
C PRO A 119 -1.33 -13.38 11.76
N GLU A 120 -1.51 -12.37 12.60
CA GLU A 120 -0.52 -11.61 13.36
C GLU A 120 0.62 -12.50 13.87
N ASP A 121 1.75 -12.47 13.16
CA ASP A 121 3.13 -12.36 13.69
C ASP A 121 4.21 -12.78 12.68
N ASN A 122 3.86 -13.51 11.62
CA ASN A 122 4.84 -14.06 10.67
C ASN A 122 4.75 -13.51 9.23
N SER A 123 3.96 -12.46 9.00
CA SER A 123 3.99 -11.77 7.71
C SER A 123 5.25 -10.91 7.61
N ASP A 124 6.30 -11.49 7.03
CA ASP A 124 7.50 -10.80 6.56
C ASP A 124 7.23 -9.85 5.37
N LYS A 125 5.98 -9.77 4.90
CA LYS A 125 5.61 -8.93 3.75
C LYS A 125 5.40 -7.47 4.19
N PRO A 126 6.18 -6.52 3.64
CA PRO A 126 5.99 -5.11 3.93
C PRO A 126 4.61 -4.65 3.42
N PRO A 127 3.92 -3.72 4.10
CA PRO A 127 2.61 -3.22 3.67
C PRO A 127 2.60 -2.47 2.35
N ILE A 128 3.74 -1.94 1.92
CA ILE A 128 3.92 -1.21 0.66
C ILE A 128 5.20 -1.64 -0.05
N CYS A 129 5.28 -1.36 -1.36
CA CYS A 129 6.47 -1.53 -2.17
C CYS A 129 7.26 -0.22 -2.29
N SER A 130 8.53 -0.30 -2.68
CA SER A 130 9.40 0.86 -2.87
C SER A 130 10.48 0.53 -3.90
N MET A 131 10.86 1.50 -4.72
CA MET A 131 12.02 1.40 -5.60
C MET A 131 13.31 1.44 -4.80
N CYS A 132 13.34 2.25 -3.74
CA CYS A 132 14.45 2.35 -2.81
C CYS A 132 13.93 2.78 -1.43
N SER A 133 14.35 2.10 -0.36
CA SER A 133 14.00 2.52 1.00
C SER A 133 14.80 3.75 1.45
N SER A 134 15.92 4.05 0.77
CA SER A 134 16.91 5.07 1.17
C SER A 134 17.53 4.83 2.55
N LEU A 135 17.32 3.64 3.12
CA LEU A 135 17.90 3.18 4.38
C LEU A 135 19.17 2.38 4.10
N TYR A 136 20.27 2.84 4.67
CA TYR A 136 21.55 2.17 4.59
C TYR A 136 21.93 1.53 5.91
N ARG A 137 22.68 0.43 5.82
CA ARG A 137 23.32 -0.21 6.98
C ARG A 137 24.69 -0.77 6.58
N ARG A 138 25.61 -0.78 7.54
CA ARG A 138 26.86 -1.53 7.44
C ARG A 138 26.60 -3.03 7.60
N SER A 139 27.10 -3.84 6.67
CA SER A 139 27.04 -5.30 6.68
C SER A 139 28.42 -5.87 6.31
N GLY A 140 29.16 -6.33 7.32
CA GLY A 140 30.58 -6.66 7.15
C GLY A 140 31.36 -5.41 6.75
N THR A 141 32.10 -5.47 5.64
CA THR A 141 32.81 -4.34 5.03
C THR A 141 31.96 -3.54 4.05
N SER A 142 30.74 -3.98 3.75
CA SER A 142 29.89 -3.37 2.71
C SER A 142 28.81 -2.44 3.30
N THR A 143 28.46 -1.41 2.54
CA THR A 143 27.30 -0.56 2.83
C THR A 143 26.18 -0.93 1.88
N ILE A 144 25.12 -1.52 2.45
CA ILE A 144 23.96 -2.02 1.69
C ILE A 144 22.78 -1.07 1.86
N CYS A 145 22.05 -0.82 0.77
CA CYS A 145 20.71 -0.24 0.85
C CYS A 145 19.73 -1.37 1.19
N LEU A 146 18.92 -1.20 2.22
CA LEU A 146 17.97 -2.21 2.64
C LEU A 146 16.86 -2.32 1.60
N ASN A 147 16.59 -3.52 1.11
CA ASN A 147 15.41 -3.77 0.28
C ASN A 147 14.12 -3.66 1.13
N SER A 148 12.94 -3.67 0.51
CA SER A 148 11.66 -3.43 1.18
C SER A 148 11.41 -4.34 2.39
N ARG A 149 11.76 -5.64 2.30
CA ARG A 149 11.61 -6.60 3.42
C ARG A 149 12.61 -6.32 4.54
N GLN A 150 13.88 -6.10 4.20
CA GLN A 150 14.91 -5.77 5.18
C GLN A 150 14.60 -4.45 5.90
N ALA A 151 14.13 -3.45 5.17
CA ALA A 151 13.72 -2.16 5.71
C ALA A 151 12.56 -2.31 6.69
N TYR A 152 11.51 -3.06 6.33
CA TYR A 152 10.37 -3.33 7.22
C TYR A 152 10.79 -4.00 8.53
N ASN A 153 11.59 -5.07 8.43
CA ASN A 153 12.07 -5.79 9.60
C ASN A 153 12.99 -4.91 10.47
N PHE A 154 13.83 -4.08 9.84
CA PHE A 154 14.65 -3.09 10.54
C PHE A 154 13.82 -2.06 11.30
N LEU A 155 12.76 -1.51 10.69
CA LEU A 155 11.86 -0.56 11.36
C LEU A 155 11.14 -1.19 12.57
N LYS A 156 10.66 -2.44 12.44
CA LYS A 156 10.07 -3.19 13.57
C LYS A 156 11.05 -3.32 14.73
N ILE A 157 12.29 -3.73 14.45
CA ILE A 157 13.33 -3.87 15.47
C ILE A 157 13.59 -2.52 16.17
N LYS A 158 13.74 -1.43 15.39
CA LYS A 158 13.97 -0.09 15.95
C LYS A 158 12.79 0.41 16.79
N LYS A 159 11.55 0.18 16.36
CA LYS A 159 10.33 0.50 17.13
C LYS A 159 10.30 -0.27 18.47
N ASN A 160 10.53 -1.58 18.42
CA ASN A 160 10.53 -2.42 19.63
C ASN A 160 11.64 -2.02 20.60
N ASN A 161 12.84 -1.70 20.10
CA ASN A 161 13.96 -1.25 20.94
C ASN A 161 13.66 0.11 21.57
N ALA A 162 13.08 1.05 20.83
CA ALA A 162 12.68 2.35 21.37
C ALA A 162 11.61 2.23 22.47
N GLN A 163 10.69 1.27 22.36
CA GLN A 163 9.70 0.97 23.40
C GLN A 163 10.34 0.34 24.63
N LYS A 164 11.30 -0.59 24.46
CA LYS A 164 12.03 -1.24 25.58
C LYS A 164 12.97 -0.29 26.31
N ALA A 165 13.62 0.64 25.61
CA ALA A 165 14.49 1.65 26.23
C ALA A 165 13.73 2.62 27.15
N ARG A 166 12.39 2.72 27.04
CA ARG A 166 11.56 3.43 28.03
C ARG A 166 11.45 2.69 29.37
N ILE A 167 11.80 1.40 29.42
CA ILE A 167 11.60 0.51 30.57
C ILE A 167 12.91 0.31 31.34
N ASN A 168 14.07 0.36 30.68
CA ASN A 168 15.38 0.20 31.31
C ASN A 168 16.33 1.34 30.92
N GLU A 169 16.68 2.17 31.90
CA GLU A 169 17.88 3.01 31.86
C GLU A 169 19.02 2.22 32.49
N GLU A 170 19.88 1.61 31.68
CA GLU A 170 21.18 1.16 32.19
C GLU A 170 22.32 1.59 31.28
N SER A 171 23.30 2.19 31.97
CA SER A 171 24.54 2.80 31.53
C SER A 171 25.62 1.79 31.20
N GLY A 172 26.55 2.20 30.34
CA GLY A 172 27.97 1.83 30.48
C GLY A 172 28.59 1.22 29.24
N HIS A 173 29.35 2.01 28.49
CA HIS A 173 30.43 1.53 27.60
C HIS A 173 31.40 2.70 27.30
N GLN A 174 32.14 3.17 28.31
CA GLN A 174 33.22 4.14 28.10
C GLN A 174 34.61 3.49 27.92
N ASP A 175 34.83 2.29 28.45
CA ASP A 175 36.18 1.68 28.49
C ASP A 175 36.64 0.94 27.21
N ILE A 176 35.81 0.83 26.16
CA ILE A 176 36.15 0.09 24.93
C ILE A 176 36.65 1.02 23.79
N LEU A 177 36.45 2.35 23.90
CA LEU A 177 36.70 3.27 22.79
C LEU A 177 38.20 3.56 22.55
N GLU A 178 39.01 3.55 23.62
CA GLU A 178 40.41 4.02 23.58
C GLU A 178 41.39 3.03 22.90
N SER A 179 41.02 1.75 22.80
CA SER A 179 41.84 0.71 22.14
C SER A 179 41.52 0.53 20.65
N ASN A 180 40.56 1.29 20.09
CA ASN A 180 40.19 1.18 18.69
C ASN A 180 41.26 1.86 17.79
N PRO A 181 41.95 1.11 16.90
CA PRO A 181 43.00 1.68 16.05
C PRO A 181 42.47 2.76 15.08
N ALA A 182 41.18 2.70 14.70
CA ALA A 182 40.54 3.76 13.93
C ALA A 182 40.38 5.06 14.75
N PHE A 183 40.13 4.96 16.06
CA PHE A 183 40.09 6.13 16.92
C PHE A 183 41.48 6.78 17.06
N GLN A 184 42.54 5.97 17.16
CA GLN A 184 43.91 6.48 17.20
C GLN A 184 44.26 7.25 15.92
N VAL A 185 43.93 6.70 14.75
CA VAL A 185 44.11 7.43 13.48
C VAL A 185 43.24 8.69 13.43
N PHE A 186 41.98 8.62 13.89
CA PHE A 186 41.11 9.78 13.98
C PHE A 186 41.68 10.89 14.89
N GLN A 187 42.38 10.54 15.97
CA GLN A 187 43.04 11.50 16.86
C GLN A 187 44.39 12.02 16.31
N SER A 188 44.93 11.39 15.27
CA SER A 188 46.20 11.81 14.68
C SER A 188 46.11 13.19 14.04
N LYS A 189 47.19 13.96 14.16
CA LYS A 189 47.36 15.24 13.45
C LYS A 189 48.02 15.07 12.08
N LYS A 190 48.77 13.97 11.90
CA LYS A 190 49.66 13.76 10.75
C LYS A 190 49.61 12.31 10.27
N LEU A 191 49.62 12.13 8.95
CA LEU A 191 49.84 10.86 8.25
C LEU A 191 50.87 11.07 7.12
N GLU A 192 51.56 10.00 6.75
CA GLU A 192 52.50 10.02 5.61
C GLU A 192 51.81 9.50 4.35
N TYR A 193 52.10 10.13 3.21
CA TYR A 193 51.61 9.70 1.90
C TYR A 193 52.13 8.30 1.57
N GLY A 194 51.24 7.42 1.12
CA GLY A 194 51.54 6.02 0.85
C GLY A 194 51.62 5.13 2.08
N HIS A 195 51.46 5.67 3.30
CA HIS A 195 51.38 4.88 4.51
C HIS A 195 50.16 3.95 4.47
N ILE A 196 50.36 2.69 4.86
CA ILE A 196 49.29 1.68 4.93
C ILE A 196 48.70 1.70 6.33
N LEU A 197 47.41 1.98 6.44
CA LEU A 197 46.73 1.98 7.74
C LEU A 197 46.74 0.57 8.38
N PRO A 198 46.91 0.46 9.71
CA PRO A 198 47.12 -0.82 10.39
C PRO A 198 45.84 -1.65 10.58
N PHE A 199 44.71 -1.23 10.00
CA PHE A 199 43.41 -1.90 10.11
C PHE A 199 42.68 -1.89 8.76
N PRO A 200 41.89 -2.93 8.45
CA PRO A 200 41.06 -2.96 7.25
C PRO A 200 39.73 -2.22 7.46
N GLU A 201 38.96 -2.08 6.38
CA GLU A 201 37.54 -1.76 6.48
C GLU A 201 36.80 -2.79 7.35
N SER A 202 35.73 -2.34 8.00
CA SER A 202 34.91 -3.18 8.87
C SER A 202 33.50 -2.61 9.02
N HIS A 203 32.68 -3.22 9.85
CA HIS A 203 31.34 -2.70 10.13
C HIS A 203 31.33 -1.29 10.74
N SER A 204 32.46 -0.82 11.29
CA SER A 204 32.64 0.50 11.91
C SER A 204 33.72 1.35 11.22
N VAL A 205 34.29 0.90 10.10
CA VAL A 205 35.31 1.63 9.33
C VAL A 205 35.03 1.53 7.84
N GLU A 206 35.04 2.65 7.12
CA GLU A 206 34.99 2.72 5.66
C GLU A 206 36.09 3.67 5.15
N PHE A 207 36.79 3.24 4.09
CA PHE A 207 37.80 3.99 3.37
C PHE A 207 37.28 4.43 2.01
N LYS A 208 37.55 5.66 1.64
CA LYS A 208 37.23 6.16 0.31
C LYS A 208 38.35 7.04 -0.20
N HIS A 209 38.74 6.89 -1.47
CA HIS A 209 39.69 7.79 -2.11
C HIS A 209 38.95 8.89 -2.86
N PHE A 210 39.61 10.04 -3.10
CA PHE A 210 39.04 11.10 -3.92
C PHE A 210 39.07 10.70 -5.40
N SER A 211 37.92 10.32 -5.96
CA SER A 211 37.81 9.77 -7.32
C SER A 211 37.47 10.80 -8.40
N THR A 212 37.27 12.07 -8.04
CA THR A 212 36.81 13.11 -8.98
C THR A 212 37.34 14.48 -8.59
N PRO A 213 37.58 15.38 -9.58
CA PRO A 213 37.92 16.78 -9.31
C PRO A 213 36.78 17.55 -8.61
N LYS A 214 35.53 17.07 -8.67
CA LYS A 214 34.38 17.69 -7.98
C LYS A 214 34.27 17.22 -6.52
N ILE A 215 35.29 17.51 -5.72
CA ILE A 215 35.48 17.01 -4.35
C ILE A 215 34.27 17.33 -3.46
N ASN A 216 33.77 18.57 -3.44
CA ASN A 216 32.61 18.94 -2.63
C ASN A 216 31.36 18.09 -2.95
N GLN A 217 31.12 17.80 -4.23
CA GLN A 217 29.98 16.97 -4.66
C GLN A 217 30.19 15.50 -4.29
N TYR A 218 31.43 15.01 -4.41
CA TYR A 218 31.80 13.65 -4.01
C TYR A 218 31.63 13.43 -2.50
N VAL A 219 32.20 14.31 -1.68
CA VAL A 219 32.11 14.26 -0.22
C VAL A 219 30.64 14.34 0.20
N LYS A 220 29.85 15.27 -0.37
CA LYS A 220 28.41 15.35 -0.09
C LYS A 220 27.71 14.00 -0.33
N LYS A 221 27.94 13.35 -1.47
CA LYS A 221 27.35 12.04 -1.79
C LYS A 221 27.84 10.92 -0.86
N ALA A 222 29.12 10.94 -0.50
CA ALA A 222 29.68 9.98 0.45
C ALA A 222 29.01 10.13 1.83
N ILE A 223 28.91 11.35 2.36
CA ILE A 223 28.23 11.63 3.63
C ILE A 223 26.76 11.18 3.59
N GLN A 224 26.03 11.51 2.51
CA GLN A 224 24.64 11.11 2.34
C GLN A 224 24.44 9.59 2.39
N LYS A 225 25.39 8.80 1.88
CA LYS A 225 25.32 7.32 1.89
C LYS A 225 25.81 6.70 3.20
N TYR A 226 26.99 7.12 3.67
CA TYR A 226 27.70 6.42 4.75
C TYR A 226 27.28 6.86 6.15
N THR A 227 26.91 8.13 6.33
CA THR A 227 26.42 8.61 7.64
C THR A 227 25.19 7.84 8.13
N PRO A 228 24.09 7.68 7.36
CA PRO A 228 22.97 6.86 7.80
C PRO A 228 23.36 5.39 7.97
N ALA A 229 24.30 4.86 7.17
CA ALA A 229 24.77 3.48 7.30
C ALA A 229 25.42 3.19 8.67
N PHE A 230 26.25 4.11 9.17
CA PHE A 230 26.87 4.03 10.49
C PHE A 230 25.87 4.35 11.61
N ALA A 231 25.07 5.42 11.45
CA ALA A 231 24.08 5.85 12.42
C ALA A 231 23.01 4.78 12.70
N ASN A 232 22.55 4.07 11.67
CA ASN A 232 21.61 2.95 11.79
C ASN A 232 22.22 1.70 12.43
N ASN A 233 23.54 1.69 12.65
CA ASN A 233 24.29 0.61 13.27
C ASN A 233 24.91 1.09 14.60
N LYS A 234 26.13 0.64 14.95
CA LYS A 234 26.82 1.02 16.19
C LYS A 234 27.76 2.23 16.04
N GLY A 235 27.48 3.12 15.09
CA GLY A 235 28.41 4.20 14.72
C GLY A 235 29.64 3.69 13.97
N GLY A 236 30.59 4.59 13.71
CA GLY A 236 31.84 4.26 13.02
C GLY A 236 32.61 5.45 12.48
N TYR A 237 33.60 5.17 11.62
CA TYR A 237 34.52 6.12 11.03
C TYR A 237 34.53 6.00 9.51
N LEU A 238 34.39 7.14 8.83
CA LEU A 238 34.59 7.28 7.40
C LEU A 238 35.88 8.07 7.16
N PHE A 239 36.87 7.46 6.51
CA PHE A 239 38.10 8.14 6.11
C PHE A 239 38.10 8.36 4.59
N ILE A 240 38.05 9.64 4.18
CA ILE A 240 38.11 10.06 2.78
C ILE A 240 39.52 10.59 2.48
N GLY A 241 40.16 10.03 1.46
CA GLY A 241 41.60 10.15 1.19
C GLY A 241 42.39 8.87 1.45
N VAL A 242 41.72 7.73 1.66
CA VAL A 242 42.36 6.43 1.86
C VAL A 242 41.87 5.47 0.77
N GLU A 243 42.81 4.80 0.10
CA GLU A 243 42.49 3.79 -0.90
C GLU A 243 41.92 2.52 -0.26
N ASP A 244 40.91 1.93 -0.89
CA ASP A 244 40.13 0.82 -0.34
C ASP A 244 40.94 -0.49 -0.29
N GLU A 245 41.56 -0.87 -1.42
CA GLU A 245 42.25 -2.15 -1.58
C GLU A 245 43.56 -2.24 -0.78
N ASP A 246 44.44 -1.26 -0.96
CA ASP A 246 45.77 -1.27 -0.34
C ASP A 246 45.81 -0.55 1.01
N ARG A 247 44.73 0.14 1.41
CA ARG A 247 44.63 0.95 2.64
C ARG A 247 45.68 2.07 2.70
N LYS A 248 46.16 2.51 1.55
CA LYS A 248 47.17 3.55 1.40
C LYS A 248 46.55 4.92 1.63
N VAL A 249 47.23 5.73 2.42
CA VAL A 249 46.92 7.15 2.61
C VAL A 249 47.34 7.92 1.37
N LEU A 250 46.35 8.43 0.62
CA LEU A 250 46.59 9.28 -0.56
C LEU A 250 46.30 10.74 -0.25
N GLY A 251 45.28 11.00 0.57
CA GLY A 251 44.77 12.35 0.84
C GLY A 251 44.15 13.01 -0.40
N CYS A 252 43.85 14.30 -0.27
CA CYS A 252 43.53 15.19 -1.39
C CYS A 252 44.57 16.30 -1.48
N PRO A 253 45.10 16.67 -2.66
CA PRO A 253 46.02 17.80 -2.80
C PRO A 253 45.47 19.07 -2.16
N LYS A 254 46.29 19.74 -1.35
CA LYS A 254 45.89 20.96 -0.62
C LYS A 254 45.37 22.08 -1.54
N GLU A 255 45.89 22.16 -2.77
CA GLU A 255 45.49 23.13 -3.81
C GLU A 255 44.01 22.99 -4.20
N ASN A 256 43.46 21.78 -4.10
CA ASN A 256 42.12 21.45 -4.58
C ASN A 256 41.05 21.51 -3.47
N VAL A 257 41.44 21.81 -2.23
CA VAL A 257 40.57 21.68 -1.06
C VAL A 257 40.69 22.89 -0.14
N ASP A 258 39.56 23.57 0.04
CA ASP A 258 39.35 24.46 1.19
C ASP A 258 38.72 23.67 2.35
N ARG A 259 39.41 23.64 3.50
CA ARG A 259 38.97 22.89 4.70
C ARG A 259 37.63 23.43 5.23
N ASP A 260 37.48 24.74 5.29
CA ASP A 260 36.27 25.38 5.83
C ASP A 260 35.05 25.16 4.93
N SER A 261 35.24 25.22 3.61
CA SER A 261 34.24 24.80 2.64
C SER A 261 33.83 23.34 2.84
N LEU A 262 34.78 22.40 2.91
CA LEU A 262 34.44 20.98 3.08
C LEU A 262 33.75 20.70 4.41
N GLN A 263 34.20 21.32 5.50
CA GLN A 263 33.57 21.18 6.81
C GLN A 263 32.11 21.65 6.76
N ARG A 264 31.83 22.79 6.11
CA ARG A 264 30.46 23.28 5.89
C ARG A 264 29.64 22.33 5.01
N VAL A 265 30.22 21.78 3.95
CA VAL A 265 29.55 20.80 3.08
C VAL A 265 29.16 19.55 3.86
N ILE A 266 30.05 19.01 4.70
CA ILE A 266 29.79 17.83 5.54
C ILE A 266 28.69 18.14 6.56
N ALA A 267 28.82 19.24 7.31
CA ALA A 267 27.83 19.62 8.30
C ALA A 267 26.44 19.87 7.69
N GLN A 268 26.39 20.53 6.52
CA GLN A 268 25.14 20.74 5.79
C GLN A 268 24.57 19.42 5.26
N ALA A 269 25.40 18.50 4.79
CA ALA A 269 24.94 17.20 4.31
C ALA A 269 24.35 16.34 5.44
N VAL A 270 25.00 16.28 6.61
CA VAL A 270 24.51 15.53 7.78
C VAL A 270 23.23 16.15 8.35
N SER A 271 23.18 17.47 8.51
CA SER A 271 22.00 18.17 9.06
C SER A 271 20.74 18.02 8.20
N LYS A 272 20.90 17.83 6.88
CA LYS A 272 19.80 17.62 5.93
C LYS A 272 19.30 16.17 5.85
N LEU A 273 19.95 15.22 6.55
CA LEU A 273 19.50 13.83 6.54
C LEU A 273 18.12 13.70 7.19
N PRO A 274 17.14 13.05 6.53
CA PRO A 274 15.87 12.73 7.16
C PRO A 274 16.08 11.74 8.29
N VAL A 275 15.52 12.03 9.47
CA VAL A 275 15.55 11.13 10.63
C VAL A 275 14.15 10.92 11.15
N PHE A 276 13.86 9.69 11.58
CA PHE A 276 12.58 9.34 12.21
C PHE A 276 12.82 8.78 13.60
N HIS A 277 12.04 9.27 14.56
CA HIS A 277 12.08 8.83 15.95
C HIS A 277 10.85 8.00 16.29
N PHE A 278 11.09 6.79 16.79
CA PHE A 278 10.08 6.01 17.51
C PHE A 278 10.08 6.34 19.02
N CYS A 279 11.14 6.99 19.51
CA CYS A 279 11.27 7.45 20.88
C CYS A 279 10.82 8.92 21.01
N SER A 280 10.87 9.48 22.22
CA SER A 280 10.46 10.86 22.51
C SER A 280 11.54 11.92 22.25
N THR A 281 12.71 11.54 21.73
CA THR A 281 13.79 12.49 21.43
C THR A 281 13.56 13.20 20.10
N ASP A 282 14.15 14.38 19.94
CA ASP A 282 14.23 15.16 18.70
C ASP A 282 15.67 15.28 18.17
N ALA A 283 16.61 14.56 18.79
CA ALA A 283 18.03 14.61 18.47
C ALA A 283 18.32 14.28 17.00
N ARG A 284 19.35 14.94 16.45
CA ARG A 284 19.90 14.64 15.11
C ARG A 284 21.06 13.65 15.22
N VAL A 285 21.54 13.18 14.08
CA VAL A 285 22.75 12.33 14.03
C VAL A 285 23.95 13.14 14.53
N SER A 286 24.62 12.63 15.56
CA SER A 286 25.84 13.23 16.10
C SER A 286 27.07 12.76 15.31
N PHE A 287 27.98 13.70 15.03
CA PHE A 287 29.18 13.44 14.26
C PHE A 287 30.31 14.41 14.63
N GLU A 288 31.55 13.99 14.39
CA GLU A 288 32.76 14.80 14.55
C GLU A 288 33.60 14.71 13.27
N VAL A 289 34.15 15.83 12.80
CA VAL A 289 34.97 15.89 11.57
C VAL A 289 36.38 16.34 11.94
N LYS A 290 37.38 15.65 11.38
CA LYS A 290 38.79 16.03 11.48
C LYS A 290 39.45 16.01 10.12
N PHE A 291 40.33 16.99 9.91
CA PHE A 291 41.24 17.05 8.77
C PHE A 291 42.62 16.65 9.27
N ILE A 292 43.12 15.52 8.76
CA ILE A 292 44.43 14.98 9.12
C ILE A 292 45.40 15.36 8.02
N ASP A 293 46.52 16.01 8.38
CA ASP A 293 47.52 16.48 7.42
C ASP A 293 48.30 15.29 6.83
N VAL A 294 48.40 15.25 5.51
CA VAL A 294 49.17 14.24 4.76
C VAL A 294 50.44 14.87 4.24
N TYR A 295 51.58 14.31 4.63
CA TYR A 295 52.91 14.76 4.19
C TYR A 295 53.47 13.84 3.11
N LYS A 296 54.15 14.41 2.13
CA LYS A 296 54.91 13.69 1.10
C LYS A 296 56.28 14.33 1.02
N GLU A 297 57.33 13.54 1.26
CA GLU A 297 58.72 14.03 1.26
C GLU A 297 58.89 15.26 2.18
N GLU A 298 58.37 15.15 3.41
CA GLU A 298 58.40 16.21 4.44
C GLU A 298 57.61 17.50 4.13
N ALA A 299 57.02 17.62 2.94
CA ALA A 299 56.14 18.71 2.56
C ALA A 299 54.66 18.36 2.80
N LEU A 300 53.87 19.35 3.25
CA LEU A 300 52.42 19.19 3.32
C LEU A 300 51.85 19.02 1.90
N TYR A 301 51.37 17.81 1.61
CA TYR A 301 50.77 17.43 0.34
C TYR A 301 49.26 17.74 0.33
N GLY A 302 48.56 17.34 1.39
CA GLY A 302 47.11 17.27 1.34
C GLY A 302 46.44 16.86 2.64
N TYR A 303 45.17 16.46 2.55
CA TYR A 303 44.34 16.14 3.71
C TYR A 303 43.60 14.80 3.56
N VAL A 304 43.50 14.05 4.65
CA VAL A 304 42.46 13.03 4.85
C VAL A 304 41.33 13.66 5.65
N VAL A 305 40.09 13.46 5.20
CA VAL A 305 38.89 13.85 5.93
C VAL A 305 38.40 12.64 6.71
N ALA A 306 38.49 12.69 8.03
CA ALA A 306 37.99 11.66 8.92
C ALA A 306 36.68 12.13 9.56
N VAL A 307 35.62 11.34 9.42
CA VAL A 307 34.31 11.63 10.00
C VAL A 307 33.94 10.50 10.97
N LYS A 308 33.78 10.84 12.24
CA LYS A 308 33.25 9.94 13.27
C LYS A 308 31.75 10.13 13.36
N ILE A 309 30.99 9.05 13.29
CA ILE A 309 29.52 9.04 13.38
C ILE A 309 29.13 8.22 14.60
N GLU A 310 28.34 8.81 15.48
CA GLU A 310 27.82 8.12 16.68
C GLU A 310 26.60 7.24 16.32
N PRO A 311 26.33 6.18 17.10
CA PRO A 311 25.09 5.41 16.96
C PRO A 311 23.87 6.32 17.13
N PHE A 312 22.85 6.13 16.29
CA PHE A 312 21.59 6.86 16.37
C PHE A 312 20.48 5.99 16.97
N CYS A 313 19.70 6.57 17.89
CA CYS A 313 18.71 5.85 18.67
C CYS A 313 17.65 5.16 17.79
N CYS A 314 17.13 5.86 16.79
CA CYS A 314 16.08 5.37 15.90
C CYS A 314 16.61 5.16 14.48
N VAL A 315 16.13 5.92 13.49
CA VAL A 315 16.35 5.66 12.07
C VAL A 315 16.81 6.92 11.35
N ALA A 316 17.90 6.80 10.59
CA ALA A 316 18.41 7.84 9.70
C ALA A 316 18.35 7.37 8.23
N PHE A 317 17.87 8.24 7.35
CA PHE A 317 17.79 8.01 5.92
C PHE A 317 18.86 8.82 5.19
N SER A 318 19.24 8.36 4.00
CA SER A 318 20.10 9.12 3.08
C SER A 318 19.33 10.27 2.40
N GLU A 319 18.07 10.02 2.08
CA GLU A 319 17.06 10.92 1.52
C GLU A 319 15.68 10.33 1.77
N ASP A 320 14.59 11.02 1.38
CA ASP A 320 13.26 10.40 1.45
C ASP A 320 13.23 9.07 0.67
N PRO A 321 12.43 8.07 1.09
CA PRO A 321 12.26 6.85 0.33
C PRO A 321 11.82 7.11 -1.12
N VAL A 322 12.32 6.33 -2.07
CA VAL A 322 11.82 6.37 -3.46
C VAL A 322 10.63 5.41 -3.54
N SER A 323 9.46 5.91 -3.15
CA SER A 323 8.20 5.18 -3.19
C SER A 323 7.08 6.11 -3.63
N TRP A 324 6.17 5.60 -4.45
CA TRP A 324 5.14 6.38 -5.13
C TRP A 324 3.75 5.86 -4.79
N LYS A 325 2.75 6.74 -4.87
CA LYS A 325 1.31 6.42 -4.77
C LYS A 325 0.51 7.34 -5.66
N VAL A 326 -0.76 7.00 -5.84
CA VAL A 326 -1.80 7.92 -6.32
C VAL A 326 -2.49 8.50 -5.09
N ASN A 327 -2.52 9.83 -4.95
CA ASN A 327 -3.22 10.51 -3.85
C ASN A 327 -4.74 10.64 -4.12
N GLU A 328 -5.46 11.22 -3.17
CA GLU A 328 -6.91 11.45 -3.27
C GLU A 328 -7.27 12.42 -4.42
N GLN A 329 -6.37 13.35 -4.74
CA GLN A 329 -6.47 14.28 -5.86
C GLN A 329 -6.14 13.62 -7.21
N GLN A 330 -5.95 12.31 -7.24
CA GLN A 330 -5.64 11.53 -8.45
C GLN A 330 -4.30 11.90 -9.11
N GLU A 331 -3.31 12.29 -8.31
CA GLU A 331 -1.96 12.64 -8.74
C GLU A 331 -0.94 11.58 -8.30
N ILE A 332 0.08 11.36 -9.14
CA ILE A 332 1.19 10.47 -8.82
C ILE A 332 2.22 11.24 -7.99
N VAL A 333 2.31 10.92 -6.71
CA VAL A 333 3.16 11.65 -5.74
C VAL A 333 4.17 10.72 -5.08
N ARG A 334 5.37 11.24 -4.81
CA ARG A 334 6.39 10.55 -4.00
C ARG A 334 5.99 10.68 -2.53
N MET A 335 6.00 9.56 -1.81
CA MET A 335 5.78 9.58 -0.36
C MET A 335 6.97 10.24 0.33
N ASN A 336 6.70 11.13 1.28
CA ASN A 336 7.73 11.59 2.20
C ASN A 336 8.04 10.49 3.25
N MET A 337 9.15 10.64 3.96
CA MET A 337 9.60 9.66 4.96
C MET A 337 8.57 9.37 6.06
N THR A 338 7.86 10.39 6.58
CA THR A 338 6.86 10.22 7.63
C THR A 338 5.68 9.38 7.17
N GLU A 339 5.14 9.69 5.99
CA GLU A 339 4.02 8.94 5.40
C GLU A 339 4.44 7.51 5.07
N TRP A 340 5.63 7.33 4.49
CA TRP A 340 6.17 6.02 4.14
C TRP A 340 6.34 5.13 5.37
N ILE A 341 6.86 5.65 6.48
CA ILE A 341 6.95 4.89 7.74
C ILE A 341 5.58 4.56 8.30
N ALA A 342 4.62 5.49 8.29
CA ALA A 342 3.27 5.25 8.77
C ALA A 342 2.61 4.07 8.03
N LYS A 343 2.70 4.06 6.69
CA LYS A 343 2.22 2.95 5.86
C LYS A 343 3.00 1.67 6.09
N MET A 344 4.33 1.73 6.16
CA MET A 344 5.18 0.55 6.43
C MET A 344 4.90 -0.08 7.79
N MET A 345 4.53 0.72 8.80
CA MET A 345 4.30 0.24 10.16
C MET A 345 2.85 -0.09 10.46
N GLY A 346 1.95 0.02 9.48
CA GLY A 346 0.52 -0.28 9.64
C GLY A 346 -0.15 0.58 10.71
N THR A 347 0.29 1.84 10.86
CA THR A 347 -0.38 2.78 11.79
C THR A 347 -1.70 3.31 11.25
N ASP A 348 -2.02 2.99 10.00
CA ASP A 348 -3.33 3.17 9.40
C ASP A 348 -4.09 1.84 9.57
N PRO A 349 -5.22 1.79 10.30
CA PRO A 349 -5.94 0.55 10.52
C PRO A 349 -6.44 -0.01 9.19
N ASP A 350 -5.95 -1.17 8.76
CA ASP A 350 -6.59 -1.92 7.67
C ASP A 350 -8.03 -2.20 8.13
N PHE A 351 -9.00 -1.53 7.52
CA PHE A 351 -10.40 -1.54 7.98
C PHE A 351 -10.97 -2.97 8.00
N ALA A 352 -10.51 -3.86 7.12
CA ALA A 352 -10.84 -5.28 7.14
C ALA A 352 -10.39 -5.98 8.43
N GLU A 353 -9.18 -5.68 8.90
CA GLU A 353 -8.61 -6.22 10.13
C GLU A 353 -9.30 -5.61 11.36
N GLY A 354 -9.57 -4.31 11.33
CA GLY A 354 -10.39 -3.62 12.33
C GLY A 354 -11.82 -4.15 12.40
N PHE A 355 -12.46 -4.42 11.26
CA PHE A 355 -13.80 -4.98 11.17
C PHE A 355 -13.85 -6.42 11.68
N ALA A 356 -12.89 -7.27 11.31
CA ALA A 356 -12.77 -8.63 11.85
C ALA A 356 -12.57 -8.64 13.37
N SER A 357 -11.82 -7.65 13.89
CA SER A 357 -11.58 -7.47 15.33
C SER A 357 -12.84 -6.99 16.06
N GLN A 358 -13.58 -6.03 15.50
CA GLN A 358 -14.86 -5.55 16.05
C GLN A 358 -15.94 -6.64 16.07
N LEU A 359 -16.03 -7.46 15.01
CA LEU A 359 -16.92 -8.63 14.98
C LEU A 359 -16.54 -9.69 16.03
N SER A 360 -15.26 -9.78 16.38
CA SER A 360 -14.77 -10.72 17.41
C SER A 360 -14.98 -10.20 18.85
N LEU A 361 -15.12 -8.88 19.02
CA LEU A 361 -15.28 -8.19 20.31
C LEU A 361 -16.74 -7.99 20.76
N SER A 362 -17.74 -8.27 19.91
CA SER A 362 -19.14 -8.19 20.36
C SER A 362 -19.46 -9.38 21.28
N ASP A 363 -19.42 -9.14 22.60
CA ASP A 363 -19.67 -10.11 23.68
C ASP A 363 -21.09 -10.73 23.71
N SER A 364 -21.96 -10.39 22.75
CA SER A 364 -23.33 -10.88 22.65
C SER A 364 -23.51 -12.27 22.02
N LEU A 365 -22.43 -12.98 21.65
CA LEU A 365 -22.51 -14.38 21.21
C LEU A 365 -21.43 -15.27 21.86
N PRO A 366 -21.79 -16.18 22.79
CA PRO A 366 -20.84 -17.11 23.42
C PRO A 366 -20.15 -18.11 22.47
N HIS A 367 -20.46 -18.09 21.17
CA HIS A 367 -19.94 -19.03 20.16
C HIS A 367 -19.12 -18.37 19.02
N CYS A 368 -18.90 -17.05 19.04
CA CYS A 368 -18.26 -16.29 17.95
C CYS A 368 -16.77 -15.98 18.17
N ARG A 369 -15.91 -16.98 18.36
CA ARG A 369 -14.46 -16.76 18.59
C ARG A 369 -13.57 -16.78 17.33
N LYS A 370 -14.10 -16.59 16.11
CA LYS A 370 -13.27 -16.65 14.87
C LYS A 370 -13.74 -15.65 13.79
N GLY A 371 -13.15 -14.45 13.74
CA GLY A 371 -13.45 -13.35 12.81
C GLY A 371 -13.64 -13.73 11.32
N MET A 372 -12.85 -14.67 10.77
CA MET A 372 -13.00 -15.09 9.37
C MET A 372 -14.24 -15.94 9.08
N LYS A 373 -14.79 -16.63 10.07
CA LYS A 373 -16.03 -17.42 9.89
C LYS A 373 -17.26 -16.53 9.77
N HIS A 374 -17.18 -15.28 10.26
CA HIS A 374 -18.30 -14.34 10.23
C HIS A 374 -18.50 -13.71 8.86
N THR A 375 -17.44 -13.29 8.17
CA THR A 375 -17.58 -12.66 6.84
C THR A 375 -18.09 -13.64 5.79
N ALA A 376 -17.58 -14.89 5.77
CA ALA A 376 -18.08 -15.92 4.87
C ALA A 376 -19.57 -16.26 5.14
N HIS A 377 -19.97 -16.35 6.41
CA HIS A 377 -21.36 -16.57 6.78
C HIS A 377 -22.27 -15.40 6.37
N LEU A 378 -21.84 -14.16 6.65
CA LEU A 378 -22.58 -12.96 6.22
C LEU A 378 -22.68 -12.88 4.70
N GLN A 379 -21.62 -13.22 3.97
CA GLN A 379 -21.67 -13.30 2.52
C GLN A 379 -22.66 -14.37 2.04
N GLN A 380 -22.74 -15.54 2.66
CA GLN A 380 -23.74 -16.53 2.27
C GLN A 380 -25.18 -16.10 2.59
N LEU A 381 -25.39 -15.30 3.64
CA LEU A 381 -26.69 -14.74 3.96
C LEU A 381 -27.11 -13.64 2.97
N LEU A 382 -26.19 -12.73 2.61
CA LEU A 382 -26.48 -11.54 1.82
C LEU A 382 -26.36 -11.78 0.31
N PHE A 383 -25.39 -12.59 -0.11
CA PHE A 383 -25.06 -12.88 -1.50
C PHE A 383 -24.76 -14.37 -1.69
N PRO A 384 -25.73 -15.28 -1.47
CA PRO A 384 -25.50 -16.71 -1.61
C PRO A 384 -25.00 -17.06 -3.01
N VAL A 385 -23.98 -17.89 -3.13
CA VAL A 385 -23.43 -18.29 -4.43
C VAL A 385 -23.98 -19.66 -4.83
N SER A 386 -24.86 -19.68 -5.82
CA SER A 386 -25.51 -20.91 -6.33
C SER A 386 -25.11 -21.17 -7.79
N PRO A 387 -24.14 -22.07 -8.06
CA PRO A 387 -23.74 -22.40 -9.42
C PRO A 387 -24.92 -22.87 -10.27
N GLY A 388 -24.96 -22.42 -11.54
CA GLY A 388 -25.99 -22.81 -12.49
C GLY A 388 -27.32 -22.04 -12.41
N ARG A 389 -27.42 -21.01 -11.55
CA ARG A 389 -28.59 -20.12 -11.50
C ARG A 389 -28.18 -18.65 -11.47
N TRP A 390 -29.03 -17.81 -12.04
CA TRP A 390 -28.95 -16.35 -11.92
C TRP A 390 -29.67 -15.90 -10.65
N GLN A 391 -29.09 -14.93 -9.97
CA GLN A 391 -29.68 -14.29 -8.79
C GLN A 391 -29.70 -12.79 -8.98
N TYR A 392 -30.84 -12.19 -8.66
CA TYR A 392 -31.08 -10.76 -8.68
C TYR A 392 -31.28 -10.31 -7.23
N ILE A 393 -30.34 -9.53 -6.72
CA ILE A 393 -30.30 -9.16 -5.30
C ILE A 393 -30.31 -7.64 -5.19
N PRO A 394 -31.23 -7.04 -4.42
CA PRO A 394 -32.38 -7.65 -3.75
C PRO A 394 -33.48 -8.01 -4.74
N GLU A 395 -34.20 -9.10 -4.47
CA GLU A 395 -35.32 -9.51 -5.31
C GLU A 395 -36.45 -8.47 -5.28
N SER A 396 -36.77 -7.92 -4.10
CA SER A 396 -37.78 -6.85 -3.97
C SER A 396 -37.46 -5.62 -4.81
N LEU A 397 -36.22 -5.12 -4.74
CA LEU A 397 -35.79 -3.96 -5.53
C LEU A 397 -35.83 -4.26 -7.04
N TRP A 398 -35.42 -5.47 -7.44
CA TRP A 398 -35.51 -5.89 -8.84
C TRP A 398 -36.95 -5.89 -9.36
N VAL A 399 -37.88 -6.49 -8.59
CA VAL A 399 -39.31 -6.53 -8.93
C VAL A 399 -39.89 -5.11 -9.00
N GLU A 400 -39.53 -4.26 -8.04
CA GLU A 400 -39.97 -2.88 -8.00
C GLU A 400 -39.48 -2.08 -9.22
N LEU A 401 -38.18 -2.09 -9.50
CA LEU A 401 -37.58 -1.38 -10.63
C LEU A 401 -38.14 -1.86 -11.97
N SER A 402 -38.31 -3.17 -12.14
CA SER A 402 -38.87 -3.76 -13.36
C SER A 402 -40.34 -3.37 -13.56
N SER A 403 -41.09 -3.20 -12.47
CA SER A 403 -42.48 -2.71 -12.54
C SER A 403 -42.58 -1.21 -12.86
N GLN A 404 -41.59 -0.41 -12.41
CA GLN A 404 -41.54 1.04 -12.63
C GLN A 404 -41.05 1.41 -14.03
N HIS A 405 -40.14 0.60 -14.60
CA HIS A 405 -39.46 0.92 -15.85
C HIS A 405 -39.67 -0.15 -16.91
N LYS A 406 -40.63 0.08 -17.81
CA LYS A 406 -40.92 -0.81 -18.93
C LYS A 406 -39.68 -0.99 -19.82
N GLY A 407 -39.34 -2.23 -20.16
CA GLY A 407 -38.18 -2.58 -20.98
C GLY A 407 -36.89 -2.85 -20.20
N LEU A 408 -36.86 -2.59 -18.88
CA LEU A 408 -35.69 -2.85 -18.04
C LEU A 408 -35.35 -4.34 -17.96
N GLU A 409 -36.36 -5.20 -17.85
CA GLU A 409 -36.17 -6.66 -17.79
C GLU A 409 -35.53 -7.19 -19.07
N GLU A 410 -36.05 -6.81 -20.23
CA GLU A 410 -35.49 -7.19 -21.52
C GLU A 410 -34.06 -6.65 -21.70
N LEU A 411 -33.82 -5.41 -21.28
CA LEU A 411 -32.50 -4.77 -21.35
C LEU A 411 -31.45 -5.52 -20.54
N ILE A 412 -31.77 -5.86 -19.28
CA ILE A 412 -30.86 -6.61 -18.41
C ILE A 412 -30.66 -8.04 -18.94
N HIS A 413 -31.73 -8.72 -19.35
CA HIS A 413 -31.62 -10.06 -19.91
C HIS A 413 -30.74 -10.12 -21.17
N GLN A 414 -30.70 -9.08 -22.00
CA GLN A 414 -29.77 -8.99 -23.13
C GLN A 414 -28.30 -8.95 -22.69
N GLN A 415 -27.99 -8.30 -21.56
CA GLN A 415 -26.63 -8.18 -21.05
C GLN A 415 -26.14 -9.44 -20.32
N VAL A 416 -27.06 -10.20 -19.70
CA VAL A 416 -26.73 -11.34 -18.84
C VAL A 416 -26.55 -12.66 -19.62
N ARG A 417 -27.15 -12.78 -20.81
CA ARG A 417 -27.08 -13.96 -21.71
C ARG A 417 -25.68 -14.54 -22.00
N PRO A 418 -24.58 -13.77 -22.07
CA PRO A 418 -23.26 -14.33 -22.37
C PRO A 418 -22.65 -15.21 -21.27
N ALA A 419 -23.14 -15.12 -20.02
CA ALA A 419 -22.58 -15.85 -18.88
C ALA A 419 -23.46 -17.04 -18.48
N SER A 420 -22.83 -18.11 -17.96
CA SER A 420 -23.55 -19.33 -17.58
C SER A 420 -24.35 -19.20 -16.28
N TRP A 421 -23.85 -18.42 -15.32
CA TRP A 421 -24.51 -18.09 -14.05
C TRP A 421 -23.78 -16.96 -13.33
N GLY A 422 -24.44 -16.33 -12.36
CA GLY A 422 -23.88 -15.23 -11.57
C GLY A 422 -24.90 -14.53 -10.69
N ILE A 423 -24.48 -13.41 -10.12
CA ILE A 423 -25.27 -12.56 -9.26
C ILE A 423 -25.28 -11.15 -9.85
N LEU A 424 -26.46 -10.55 -9.91
CA LEU A 424 -26.65 -9.15 -10.28
C LEU A 424 -27.15 -8.39 -9.04
N ILE A 425 -26.33 -7.45 -8.56
CA ILE A 425 -26.59 -6.70 -7.32
C ILE A 425 -27.08 -5.31 -7.67
N PHE A 426 -28.37 -5.06 -7.46
CA PHE A 426 -29.04 -3.80 -7.74
C PHE A 426 -28.92 -2.82 -6.59
N SER A 427 -28.74 -1.55 -6.95
CA SER A 427 -28.92 -0.41 -6.09
C SER A 427 -29.64 0.70 -6.85
N ARG A 428 -30.36 1.56 -6.13
CA ARG A 428 -30.86 2.80 -6.74
C ARG A 428 -29.72 3.75 -7.09
N SER A 429 -28.65 3.73 -6.29
CA SER A 429 -27.44 4.49 -6.57
C SER A 429 -26.25 3.86 -5.87
N TRP A 430 -25.38 3.23 -6.65
CA TRP A 430 -24.11 2.71 -6.12
C TRP A 430 -23.20 3.86 -5.66
N ALA A 431 -23.39 5.09 -6.16
CA ALA A 431 -22.72 6.28 -5.62
C ALA A 431 -23.08 6.47 -4.12
N VAL A 432 -24.37 6.48 -3.80
CA VAL A 432 -24.84 6.66 -2.40
C VAL A 432 -24.35 5.53 -1.50
N ASP A 433 -24.41 4.28 -1.95
CA ASP A 433 -23.93 3.12 -1.16
C ASP A 433 -22.42 3.18 -0.89
N LEU A 434 -21.67 3.88 -1.75
CA LEU A 434 -20.25 4.14 -1.58
C LEU A 434 -19.98 5.52 -0.97
N GLY A 435 -20.99 6.22 -0.44
CA GLY A 435 -20.82 7.53 0.20
C GLY A 435 -20.37 8.65 -0.74
N LEU A 436 -20.69 8.54 -2.03
CA LEU A 436 -20.53 9.58 -3.04
C LEU A 436 -21.87 10.31 -3.26
N GLU A 437 -21.84 11.43 -3.97
CA GLU A 437 -23.04 12.20 -4.29
C GLU A 437 -23.95 11.47 -5.29
N GLU A 438 -25.26 11.50 -5.05
CA GLU A 438 -26.28 10.92 -5.93
C GLU A 438 -26.39 11.73 -7.24
N LYS A 439 -26.30 11.06 -8.39
CA LYS A 439 -26.49 11.69 -9.70
C LYS A 439 -27.95 11.61 -10.14
N GLN A 440 -28.52 12.75 -10.52
CA GLN A 440 -29.87 12.83 -11.09
C GLN A 440 -29.90 12.19 -12.49
N GLY A 441 -31.02 11.56 -12.85
CA GLY A 441 -31.22 10.90 -14.15
C GLY A 441 -30.76 9.44 -14.21
N VAL A 442 -30.05 8.96 -13.19
CA VAL A 442 -29.77 7.53 -12.98
C VAL A 442 -31.02 6.87 -12.39
N LEU A 443 -31.55 5.86 -13.07
CA LEU A 443 -32.71 5.09 -12.58
C LEU A 443 -32.28 4.05 -11.55
N CYS A 444 -31.21 3.33 -11.88
CA CYS A 444 -30.57 2.37 -11.00
C CYS A 444 -29.16 2.03 -11.50
N ASP A 445 -28.37 1.45 -10.61
CA ASP A 445 -27.07 0.88 -10.90
C ASP A 445 -27.09 -0.63 -10.57
N ALA A 446 -26.41 -1.46 -11.36
CA ALA A 446 -26.37 -2.91 -11.16
C ALA A 446 -24.96 -3.47 -11.32
N LEU A 447 -24.46 -4.16 -10.29
CA LEU A 447 -23.15 -4.82 -10.32
C LEU A 447 -23.30 -6.29 -10.67
N LEU A 448 -22.79 -6.69 -11.83
CA LEU A 448 -22.73 -8.07 -12.29
C LEU A 448 -21.45 -8.74 -11.81
N ILE A 449 -21.60 -9.85 -11.09
CA ILE A 449 -20.53 -10.76 -10.69
C ILE A 449 -20.89 -12.14 -11.20
N ALA A 450 -20.25 -12.57 -12.30
CA ALA A 450 -20.59 -13.83 -12.96
C ALA A 450 -19.39 -14.72 -13.26
N HIS A 451 -19.65 -16.01 -13.39
CA HIS A 451 -18.63 -17.02 -13.61
C HIS A 451 -17.89 -16.84 -14.94
N ASN A 452 -16.55 -16.95 -14.90
CA ASN A 452 -15.65 -16.74 -16.04
C ASN A 452 -15.80 -15.38 -16.74
N SER A 453 -16.31 -14.38 -16.01
CA SER A 453 -16.46 -13.02 -16.50
C SER A 453 -15.75 -12.02 -15.59
N ARG A 454 -15.60 -10.79 -16.07
CA ARG A 454 -15.10 -9.66 -15.26
C ARG A 454 -16.30 -8.99 -14.57
N PRO A 455 -16.16 -8.57 -13.31
CA PRO A 455 -17.18 -7.73 -12.68
C PRO A 455 -17.54 -6.57 -13.59
N THR A 456 -18.83 -6.34 -13.80
CA THR A 456 -19.32 -5.29 -14.69
C THR A 456 -20.35 -4.45 -13.97
N LEU A 457 -20.10 -3.17 -13.83
CA LEU A 457 -21.04 -2.19 -13.33
C LEU A 457 -21.87 -1.65 -14.50
N TYR A 458 -23.18 -1.80 -14.38
CA TYR A 458 -24.16 -1.17 -15.26
C TYR A 458 -24.72 0.06 -14.59
N THR A 459 -24.76 1.17 -15.32
CA THR A 459 -25.53 2.36 -14.94
C THR A 459 -26.68 2.51 -15.92
N ILE A 460 -27.90 2.51 -15.40
CA ILE A 460 -29.13 2.59 -16.20
C ILE A 460 -29.67 4.00 -16.09
N LEU A 461 -29.75 4.68 -17.23
CA LEU A 461 -30.25 6.05 -17.36
C LEU A 461 -31.66 6.08 -17.94
N GLY A 462 -32.45 7.06 -17.49
CA GLY A 462 -33.77 7.33 -18.06
C GLY A 462 -33.67 8.00 -19.44
N ASP A 463 -32.71 8.89 -19.59
CA ASP A 463 -32.43 9.63 -20.82
C ASP A 463 -30.93 9.57 -21.16
N GLN A 464 -30.58 9.90 -22.40
CA GLN A 464 -29.16 9.97 -22.78
C GLN A 464 -28.46 11.11 -22.03
N ASP A 465 -27.38 10.78 -21.34
CA ASP A 465 -26.53 11.73 -20.63
C ASP A 465 -25.06 11.54 -21.06
N ALA A 466 -24.46 12.62 -21.56
CA ALA A 466 -23.06 12.64 -21.96
C ALA A 466 -22.10 12.40 -20.78
N GLU A 467 -22.52 12.72 -19.56
CA GLU A 467 -21.75 12.50 -18.33
C GLU A 467 -21.99 11.12 -17.70
N GLY A 468 -22.91 10.31 -18.26
CA GLY A 468 -23.26 9.00 -17.71
C GLY A 468 -22.06 8.05 -17.63
N GLN A 469 -21.16 8.11 -18.63
CA GLN A 469 -19.96 7.27 -18.64
C GLN A 469 -18.95 7.68 -17.58
N ASP A 470 -18.78 8.98 -17.35
CA ASP A 470 -17.86 9.50 -16.33
C ASP A 470 -18.34 9.16 -14.92
N TYR A 471 -19.65 9.26 -14.68
CA TYR A 471 -20.30 8.77 -13.46
C TYR A 471 -20.04 7.27 -13.24
N CYS A 472 -20.31 6.44 -14.25
CA CYS A 472 -20.14 5.00 -14.17
C CYS A 472 -18.66 4.63 -13.90
N ASN A 473 -17.72 5.29 -14.59
CA ASN A 473 -16.28 5.13 -14.39
C ASN A 473 -15.85 5.51 -12.98
N HIS A 474 -16.37 6.63 -12.45
CA HIS A 474 -16.05 7.09 -11.10
C HIS A 474 -16.52 6.10 -10.02
N ILE A 475 -17.71 5.53 -10.16
CA ILE A 475 -18.22 4.49 -9.25
C ILE A 475 -17.38 3.23 -9.37
N ALA A 476 -17.10 2.75 -10.58
CA ALA A 476 -16.31 1.53 -10.79
C ALA A 476 -14.91 1.64 -10.16
N LEU A 477 -14.24 2.78 -10.37
CA LEU A 477 -12.95 3.07 -9.75
C LEU A 477 -13.05 3.08 -8.22
N THR A 478 -14.03 3.79 -7.67
CA THR A 478 -14.23 3.90 -6.22
C THR A 478 -14.56 2.56 -5.59
N LEU A 479 -15.44 1.78 -6.23
CA LEU A 479 -15.80 0.44 -5.82
C LEU A 479 -14.58 -0.48 -5.79
N LYS A 480 -13.79 -0.51 -6.89
CA LYS A 480 -12.54 -1.28 -6.96
C LYS A 480 -11.59 -0.89 -5.83
N GLN A 481 -11.35 0.41 -5.65
CA GLN A 481 -10.46 0.91 -4.61
C GLN A 481 -10.91 0.43 -3.22
N LYS A 482 -12.19 0.58 -2.89
CA LYS A 482 -12.75 0.16 -1.60
C LYS A 482 -12.71 -1.35 -1.39
N LEU A 483 -13.01 -2.15 -2.42
CA LEU A 483 -12.91 -3.61 -2.34
C LEU A 483 -11.49 -4.06 -1.99
N VAL A 484 -10.48 -3.39 -2.53
CA VAL A 484 -9.07 -3.71 -2.27
C VAL A 484 -8.58 -3.14 -0.94
N THR A 485 -8.94 -1.89 -0.61
CA THR A 485 -8.39 -1.17 0.55
C THR A 485 -9.09 -1.52 1.86
N MET A 486 -10.42 -1.61 1.83
CA MET A 486 -11.26 -1.81 3.00
C MET A 486 -11.84 -3.21 3.05
N GLY A 487 -12.24 -3.74 1.89
CA GLY A 487 -12.72 -5.11 1.76
C GLY A 487 -11.61 -6.15 1.84
N GLY A 488 -10.34 -5.74 1.70
CA GLY A 488 -9.19 -6.65 1.78
C GLY A 488 -9.09 -7.64 0.63
N TYR A 489 -9.72 -7.36 -0.52
CA TYR A 489 -9.63 -8.24 -1.68
C TYR A 489 -8.19 -8.29 -2.22
N THR A 490 -7.64 -9.50 -2.35
CA THR A 490 -6.25 -9.73 -2.75
C THR A 490 -6.10 -10.35 -4.14
N GLY A 491 -7.19 -10.57 -4.88
CA GLY A 491 -7.15 -11.09 -6.25
C GLY A 491 -6.84 -10.02 -7.30
N LYS A 492 -6.59 -10.44 -8.55
CA LYS A 492 -6.59 -9.53 -9.70
C LYS A 492 -8.02 -9.04 -9.94
N LEU A 493 -8.24 -7.73 -9.93
CA LEU A 493 -9.57 -7.12 -9.98
C LEU A 493 -9.62 -5.97 -10.99
N CYS A 494 -10.66 -5.97 -11.79
CA CYS A 494 -11.13 -4.83 -12.58
C CYS A 494 -12.66 -4.75 -12.45
N VAL A 495 -13.22 -3.57 -12.68
CA VAL A 495 -14.66 -3.38 -12.78
C VAL A 495 -14.93 -2.75 -14.14
N MET A 496 -15.49 -3.51 -15.05
CA MET A 496 -15.90 -3.01 -16.37
C MET A 496 -17.12 -2.11 -16.19
N THR A 497 -17.29 -1.12 -17.06
CA THR A 497 -18.41 -0.17 -17.00
C THR A 497 -19.23 -0.23 -18.26
N LYS A 498 -20.54 -0.18 -18.12
CA LYS A 498 -21.48 -0.08 -19.23
C LYS A 498 -22.64 0.85 -18.87
N VAL A 499 -22.84 1.87 -19.69
CA VAL A 499 -24.00 2.77 -19.56
C VAL A 499 -25.09 2.30 -20.51
N LEU A 500 -26.29 2.11 -19.96
CA LEU A 500 -27.46 1.68 -20.71
C LEU A 500 -28.54 2.75 -20.61
N CYS A 501 -29.18 3.08 -21.73
CA CYS A 501 -30.28 4.03 -21.78
C CYS A 501 -31.61 3.31 -22.01
N LEU A 502 -32.60 3.55 -21.16
CA LEU A 502 -33.98 3.08 -21.33
C LEU A 502 -34.75 4.04 -22.25
N SER A 503 -34.55 3.92 -23.57
CA SER A 503 -35.32 4.69 -24.56
C SER A 503 -36.78 4.20 -24.62
N PRO A 504 -37.78 5.12 -24.70
CA PRO A 504 -39.19 4.74 -24.88
C PRO A 504 -39.48 4.05 -26.21
N ASP A 505 -38.70 4.37 -27.25
CA ASP A 505 -38.79 3.74 -28.56
C ASP A 505 -37.70 2.67 -28.71
N ILE A 506 -38.15 1.47 -29.06
CA ILE A 506 -37.43 0.21 -29.06
C ILE A 506 -36.17 0.27 -29.92
N SER A 507 -35.03 0.59 -29.31
CA SER A 507 -33.78 -0.20 -29.38
C SER A 507 -32.82 0.39 -28.36
N ALA A 508 -32.43 -0.41 -27.37
CA ALA A 508 -31.45 0.00 -26.38
C ALA A 508 -30.11 0.26 -27.07
N MET A 509 -29.62 1.49 -27.01
CA MET A 509 -28.27 1.81 -27.47
C MET A 509 -27.30 1.78 -26.28
N SER A 510 -26.25 0.98 -26.41
CA SER A 510 -25.06 1.09 -25.56
C SER A 510 -24.30 2.35 -25.98
N LEU A 511 -24.14 3.31 -25.09
CA LEU A 511 -23.30 4.48 -25.30
C LEU A 511 -21.83 4.04 -25.11
N GLU A 512 -21.22 3.43 -26.12
CA GLU A 512 -19.77 3.21 -26.11
C GLU A 512 -19.08 4.49 -26.61
N LEU A 513 -18.61 5.33 -25.68
CA LEU A 513 -17.77 6.48 -26.04
C LEU A 513 -16.46 6.00 -26.71
N TYR A 514 -16.02 6.76 -27.72
CA TYR A 514 -14.94 6.51 -28.72
C TYR A 514 -13.51 6.26 -28.21
N SER A 515 -13.30 5.71 -27.01
CA SER A 515 -11.99 5.24 -26.56
C SER A 515 -11.89 3.74 -26.78
N SER A 516 -10.87 3.26 -27.51
CA SER A 516 -10.61 1.82 -27.63
C SER A 516 -10.51 1.22 -26.22
N PRO A 517 -11.42 0.32 -25.81
CA PRO A 517 -11.48 -0.14 -24.44
C PRO A 517 -10.22 -0.94 -24.10
N ILE A 518 -9.68 -0.73 -22.91
CA ILE A 518 -8.59 -1.55 -22.40
C ILE A 518 -9.12 -2.98 -22.27
N VAL A 519 -8.44 -3.93 -22.91
CA VAL A 519 -8.82 -5.36 -22.88
C VAL A 519 -7.97 -5.99 -21.82
N TYR A 520 -8.59 -6.30 -20.69
CA TYR A 520 -7.93 -6.96 -19.58
C TYR A 520 -7.55 -8.41 -19.95
N PRO A 521 -6.46 -8.96 -19.41
CA PRO A 521 -6.07 -10.35 -19.60
C PRO A 521 -7.06 -11.35 -18.97
N LEU A 522 -6.96 -12.63 -19.33
CA LEU A 522 -7.81 -13.71 -18.82
C LEU A 522 -7.76 -13.87 -17.28
N PRO A 523 -6.61 -13.71 -16.58
CA PRO A 523 -6.54 -13.83 -15.12
C PRO A 523 -7.43 -12.87 -14.32
N TYR A 524 -7.95 -11.81 -14.94
CA TYR A 524 -8.92 -10.87 -14.34
C TYR A 524 -10.36 -11.40 -14.36
N ASN A 525 -10.62 -12.53 -15.03
CA ASN A 525 -11.91 -13.19 -14.96
C ASN A 525 -12.06 -13.96 -13.65
N LEU A 526 -13.28 -13.93 -13.10
CA LEU A 526 -13.66 -14.69 -11.92
C LEU A 526 -13.89 -16.16 -12.28
N SER A 527 -12.81 -16.93 -12.37
CA SER A 527 -12.86 -18.37 -12.60
C SER A 527 -13.05 -19.12 -11.29
N GLY A 528 -14.19 -19.80 -11.16
CA GLY A 528 -14.55 -20.63 -10.02
C GLY A 528 -15.27 -19.90 -8.88
N THR A 529 -16.06 -20.66 -8.13
CA THR A 529 -16.90 -20.20 -7.01
C THR A 529 -16.09 -19.47 -5.93
N GLN A 530 -14.91 -19.98 -5.58
CA GLN A 530 -14.07 -19.41 -4.52
C GLN A 530 -13.65 -17.96 -4.78
N LYS A 531 -13.33 -17.61 -6.04
CA LYS A 531 -12.97 -16.22 -6.41
C LYS A 531 -14.16 -15.28 -6.30
N ILE A 532 -15.35 -15.76 -6.69
CA ILE A 532 -16.62 -15.02 -6.57
C ILE A 532 -16.94 -14.79 -5.10
N GLU A 533 -16.92 -15.84 -4.28
CA GLU A 533 -17.17 -15.74 -2.82
C GLU A 533 -16.19 -14.79 -2.15
N SER A 534 -14.90 -14.86 -2.49
CA SER A 534 -13.88 -13.97 -1.93
C SER A 534 -14.14 -12.50 -2.29
N LEU A 535 -14.61 -12.22 -3.51
CA LEU A 535 -14.97 -10.87 -3.92
C LEU A 535 -16.23 -10.38 -3.20
N LEU A 536 -17.25 -11.23 -3.06
CA LEU A 536 -18.48 -10.91 -2.34
C LEU A 536 -18.24 -10.70 -0.84
N GLN A 537 -17.32 -11.45 -0.23
CA GLN A 537 -16.91 -11.23 1.16
C GLN A 537 -16.28 -9.85 1.35
N ALA A 538 -15.40 -9.44 0.44
CA ALA A 538 -14.85 -8.09 0.44
C ALA A 538 -15.95 -7.03 0.25
N LEU A 539 -16.91 -7.29 -0.62
CA LEU A 539 -18.05 -6.40 -0.85
C LEU A 539 -18.93 -6.22 0.39
N VAL A 540 -19.21 -7.31 1.13
CA VAL A 540 -19.95 -7.24 2.40
C VAL A 540 -19.26 -6.29 3.39
N ILE A 541 -17.93 -6.39 3.52
CA ILE A 541 -17.17 -5.49 4.41
C ILE A 541 -17.32 -4.03 3.96
N VAL A 542 -17.21 -3.77 2.65
CA VAL A 542 -17.38 -2.42 2.08
C VAL A 542 -18.77 -1.87 2.40
N LEU A 543 -19.84 -2.61 2.11
CA LEU A 543 -21.21 -2.15 2.33
C LEU A 543 -21.55 -1.96 3.82
N LEU A 544 -20.97 -2.76 4.72
CA LEU A 544 -21.18 -2.62 6.16
C LEU A 544 -20.33 -1.50 6.78
N GLY A 545 -19.17 -1.17 6.21
CA GLY A 545 -18.26 -0.14 6.72
C GLY A 545 -18.80 1.29 6.66
N PHE A 546 -19.68 1.61 5.70
CA PHE A 546 -20.20 2.97 5.49
C PHE A 546 -21.36 3.40 6.40
N ARG A 547 -21.74 2.58 7.39
CA ARG A 547 -22.86 2.89 8.30
C ARG A 547 -22.59 4.00 9.34
N SER A 548 -21.42 4.63 9.36
CA SER A 548 -21.00 5.48 10.49
C SER A 548 -20.97 6.99 10.27
N SER A 549 -21.21 7.52 9.05
CA SER A 549 -21.07 8.98 8.79
C SER A 549 -22.35 9.77 8.50
N LEU A 550 -23.53 9.16 8.36
CA LEU A 550 -24.77 9.90 8.09
C LEU A 550 -25.93 9.43 9.00
N ASN A 551 -26.08 10.11 10.14
CA ASN A 551 -27.36 10.17 10.85
C ASN A 551 -28.38 10.80 9.88
N HIS A 552 -29.14 9.98 9.14
CA HIS A 552 -30.55 10.18 8.72
C HIS A 552 -31.05 9.22 7.63
N GLN A 553 -30.30 8.20 7.18
CA GLN A 553 -30.85 7.18 6.28
C GLN A 553 -30.69 5.75 6.82
N HIS A 554 -31.39 5.46 7.92
CA HIS A 554 -31.49 4.10 8.47
C HIS A 554 -32.39 3.17 7.62
N GLU A 555 -33.20 3.70 6.71
CA GLU A 555 -34.23 2.92 6.00
C GLU A 555 -33.80 2.38 4.62
N ARG A 556 -32.76 2.95 3.97
CA ARG A 556 -32.45 2.63 2.55
C ARG A 556 -31.48 1.46 2.34
N ILE A 557 -30.56 1.16 3.25
CA ILE A 557 -29.73 -0.06 3.15
C ILE A 557 -30.49 -1.28 3.70
N LEU A 558 -31.56 -1.09 4.47
CA LEU A 558 -32.45 -2.18 4.88
C LEU A 558 -33.20 -2.81 3.71
N SER A 559 -33.41 -2.09 2.58
CA SER A 559 -33.97 -2.70 1.38
C SER A 559 -33.00 -3.66 0.68
N LEU A 560 -31.69 -3.55 0.94
CA LEU A 560 -30.69 -4.50 0.44
C LEU A 560 -30.61 -5.79 1.25
N LEU A 561 -31.12 -5.78 2.48
CA LEU A 561 -30.76 -6.78 3.47
C LEU A 561 -31.85 -7.82 3.75
N GLU A 562 -33.13 -7.55 3.46
CA GLU A 562 -34.28 -8.44 3.72
C GLU A 562 -34.12 -9.41 4.91
N VAL A 563 -33.51 -8.95 6.00
CA VAL A 563 -33.30 -9.81 7.16
C VAL A 563 -34.63 -9.82 7.89
N PRO A 564 -35.28 -11.00 8.08
CA PRO A 564 -36.51 -11.08 8.84
C PRO A 564 -36.34 -10.40 10.21
N PRO A 565 -37.35 -9.74 10.78
CA PRO A 565 -37.23 -9.10 12.09
C PRO A 565 -36.79 -10.07 13.21
N SER A 566 -36.94 -11.39 13.03
CA SER A 566 -36.44 -12.44 13.92
C SER A 566 -34.93 -12.75 13.78
N GLN A 567 -34.26 -12.26 12.74
CA GLN A 567 -32.82 -12.38 12.48
C GLN A 567 -32.10 -11.02 12.43
N GLN A 568 -32.83 -9.90 12.63
CA GLN A 568 -32.20 -8.61 12.87
C GLN A 568 -31.31 -8.73 14.11
N CYS A 569 -29.99 -8.75 13.90
CA CYS A 569 -29.05 -8.60 14.98
C CYS A 569 -29.30 -7.25 15.66
N VAL A 570 -29.98 -7.28 16.80
CA VAL A 570 -30.20 -6.15 17.74
C VAL A 570 -28.88 -5.49 18.19
N CYS A 571 -27.73 -6.05 17.81
CA CYS A 571 -26.41 -5.68 18.29
C CYS A 571 -25.62 -4.69 17.40
N LEU A 572 -26.21 -4.18 16.31
CA LEU A 572 -25.58 -3.10 15.51
C LEU A 572 -25.93 -1.68 15.99
N ILE A 573 -26.55 -1.55 17.16
CA ILE A 573 -26.84 -0.25 17.79
C ILE A 573 -25.62 0.17 18.62
N PRO A 574 -24.90 1.26 18.27
CA PRO A 574 -23.86 1.80 19.14
C PRO A 574 -24.46 2.24 20.49
N THR A 575 -23.70 2.04 21.57
CA THR A 575 -24.06 2.32 22.98
C THR A 575 -24.34 3.80 23.32
N TRP A 576 -24.48 4.69 22.34
CA TRP A 576 -24.78 6.12 22.54
C TRP A 576 -26.26 6.49 22.32
N LEU A 577 -27.12 5.52 22.01
CA LEU A 577 -28.58 5.72 21.93
C LEU A 577 -29.30 5.39 23.25
N ARG A 578 -28.91 6.04 24.35
CA ARG A 578 -29.85 6.34 25.44
C ARG A 578 -30.33 7.77 25.24
N LYS A 579 -31.48 7.94 24.58
CA LYS A 579 -32.24 9.19 24.75
C LYS A 579 -32.82 9.18 26.16
N ASP A 580 -32.33 10.11 26.97
CA ASP A 580 -33.04 10.64 28.13
C ASP A 580 -34.51 10.91 27.74
N LYS A 581 -35.43 10.35 28.52
CA LYS A 581 -36.83 10.80 28.51
C LYS A 581 -36.95 12.04 29.42
N PRO A 582 -37.86 12.97 29.09
CA PRO A 582 -37.87 14.30 29.69
C PRO A 582 -38.53 14.32 31.08
N GLY A 583 -37.94 15.15 31.95
CA GLY A 583 -38.66 15.99 32.91
C GLY A 583 -39.14 15.34 34.21
N HIS A 584 -38.45 15.63 35.32
CA HIS A 584 -39.09 16.32 36.44
C HIS A 584 -38.03 16.94 37.36
N LYS A 585 -38.10 18.27 37.52
CA LYS A 585 -37.48 18.98 38.62
C LYS A 585 -38.26 18.72 39.91
N ASP A 586 -37.47 18.79 40.99
CA ASP A 586 -37.82 19.16 42.36
C ASP A 586 -38.10 18.08 43.42
N GLN A 587 -37.16 18.13 44.37
CA GLN A 587 -37.27 17.95 45.82
C GLN A 587 -37.35 16.53 46.39
N GLY A 588 -36.36 16.27 47.27
CA GLY A 588 -36.10 14.97 47.84
C GLY A 588 -36.97 14.61 49.03
N LYS A 589 -36.93 13.32 49.37
CA LYS A 589 -37.07 12.77 50.72
C LYS A 589 -36.69 11.29 50.71
N ILE A 590 -35.50 11.04 51.25
CA ILE A 590 -35.13 10.03 52.25
C ILE A 590 -36.09 8.84 52.51
N ARG A 591 -35.46 7.66 52.66
CA ARG A 591 -35.80 6.43 53.45
C ARG A 591 -36.40 5.21 52.73
N THR A 592 -35.47 4.28 52.47
CA THR A 592 -35.42 2.90 53.00
C THR A 592 -36.71 2.10 53.25
N SER A 593 -36.65 0.87 52.73
CA SER A 593 -36.86 -0.42 53.42
C SER A 593 -38.16 -1.19 53.20
N VAL A 594 -37.95 -2.51 53.14
CA VAL A 594 -38.84 -3.64 53.48
C VAL A 594 -39.58 -4.32 52.31
N SER A 595 -38.98 -5.43 51.85
CA SER A 595 -39.60 -6.63 51.25
C SER A 595 -40.52 -7.34 52.26
N PRO A 596 -41.11 -8.53 52.00
CA PRO A 596 -41.61 -9.20 50.79
C PRO A 596 -43.05 -9.75 51.01
N LEU A 597 -43.62 -10.52 50.08
CA LEU A 597 -44.69 -11.56 50.19
C LEU A 597 -45.36 -11.69 48.80
N LYS A 598 -45.81 -12.82 48.23
CA LYS A 598 -45.66 -14.28 48.38
C LYS A 598 -46.65 -14.87 47.34
N LEU A 599 -46.32 -16.05 46.77
CA LEU A 599 -47.22 -17.01 46.05
C LEU A 599 -47.76 -16.55 44.66
N ASN A 600 -47.86 -17.37 43.61
CA ASN A 600 -47.93 -18.84 43.51
C ASN A 600 -47.49 -19.36 42.13
N LEU A 601 -46.82 -20.50 42.13
CA LEU A 601 -46.57 -21.40 41.00
C LEU A 601 -47.73 -22.41 40.86
N VAL A 602 -48.12 -22.72 39.63
CA VAL A 602 -48.79 -23.98 39.28
C VAL A 602 -48.00 -24.66 38.14
N ASN A 603 -47.53 -25.86 38.50
CA ASN A 603 -47.00 -27.01 37.73
C ASN A 603 -47.47 -27.13 36.26
N VAL A 604 -46.77 -27.84 35.35
CA VAL A 604 -46.23 -29.21 35.47
C VAL A 604 -45.07 -29.41 34.47
N ALA A 605 -43.98 -30.04 34.94
CA ALA A 605 -42.97 -30.73 34.16
C ALA A 605 -42.69 -32.09 34.83
N GLU A 606 -42.61 -33.18 34.06
CA GLU A 606 -41.94 -34.46 34.38
C GLU A 606 -41.80 -35.23 33.06
N LYS A 607 -40.81 -36.07 32.73
CA LYS A 607 -39.50 -36.57 33.19
C LYS A 607 -39.00 -37.38 31.95
N VAL A 608 -37.73 -37.68 31.67
CA VAL A 608 -36.82 -38.63 32.34
C VAL A 608 -35.49 -38.57 31.57
N TRP A 609 -34.38 -38.35 32.26
CA TRP A 609 -33.03 -38.72 31.82
C TRP A 609 -32.49 -39.75 32.83
N HIS A 610 -32.06 -40.92 32.37
CA HIS A 610 -31.32 -41.86 33.21
C HIS A 610 -30.02 -42.32 32.54
N LYS A 611 -28.92 -41.90 33.19
CA LYS A 611 -27.61 -42.54 33.39
C LYS A 611 -27.16 -43.63 32.38
N ARG A 612 -26.08 -43.32 31.66
CA ARG A 612 -25.04 -44.31 31.31
C ARG A 612 -24.29 -44.72 32.58
N ARG A 613 -24.16 -46.03 32.79
CA ARG A 613 -23.20 -46.65 33.73
C ARG A 613 -22.31 -47.60 32.93
N ILE A 614 -21.05 -47.62 33.31
CA ILE A 614 -19.87 -48.33 32.82
C ILE A 614 -20.05 -49.86 32.88
N SER A 615 -19.64 -50.60 31.85
CA SER A 615 -18.70 -51.75 31.89
C SER A 615 -18.80 -52.65 30.65
N THR A 616 -17.63 -53.11 30.19
CA THR A 616 -17.26 -54.00 29.06
C THR A 616 -17.36 -53.43 27.65
#